data_AF-A0A6P0PZR1-F1
#
_entry.id   AF-A0A6P0PZR1-F1
#
_cell.length_a   1.000
_cell.length_b   1.000
_cell.length_c   1.000
_cell.angle_alpha   90.00
_cell.angle_beta   90.00
_cell.angle_gamma   90.00
#
_symmetry.space_group_name_H-M   'P 1'
#
loop_
_entity.id
_entity.type
_entity.pdbx_description
1 polymer ?
#
loop_
_entity_poly.entity_id
_entity_poly.type
_entity_poly.pdbx_seq_one_letter_code
_entity_poly.pdbx_strand_id
1 'polypeptide(L)'
;MKAENYLFISAFEQLLDTQAELFKDSEKRELEALITSLPNDTKQLADAITRWCISHSDINNALMALIASKPIVEQGPGGTFPTDETKAEDEKNQRETLINELRKSYPPETQKPNTPKG
;
A
#
# COMPACT_ATOMS: atom_id res chain seq x y z
N MET A 1 -2.10 17.08 -8.42
CA MET A 1 -1.62 16.82 -7.05
C MET A 1 -2.47 15.81 -6.27
N LYS A 2 -3.75 16.04 -5.93
CA LYS A 2 -4.52 15.03 -5.16
C LYS A 2 -4.59 13.67 -5.87
N ALA A 3 -4.92 13.64 -7.15
CA ALA A 3 -5.07 12.40 -7.93
C ALA A 3 -3.79 11.56 -8.02
N GLU A 4 -2.61 12.19 -8.09
CA GLU A 4 -1.31 11.50 -8.17
C GLU A 4 -0.98 10.79 -6.86
N ASN A 5 -1.30 11.42 -5.72
CA ASN A 5 -1.09 10.82 -4.40
C ASN A 5 -1.99 9.59 -4.18
N TYR A 6 -3.25 9.65 -4.63
CA TYR A 6 -4.15 8.48 -4.57
C TYR A 6 -3.66 7.33 -5.45
N LEU A 7 -3.21 7.64 -6.67
CA LEU A 7 -2.67 6.63 -7.58
C LEU A 7 -1.43 5.96 -6.97
N PHE A 8 -0.55 6.74 -6.35
CA PHE A 8 0.63 6.25 -5.66
C PHE A 8 0.28 5.32 -4.49
N ILE A 9 -0.61 5.75 -3.59
CA ILE A 9 -1.03 4.94 -2.44
C ILE A 9 -1.69 3.64 -2.89
N SER A 10 -2.60 3.69 -3.87
CA SER A 10 -3.24 2.49 -4.43
C SER A 10 -2.24 1.54 -5.12
N ALA A 11 -1.25 2.07 -5.83
CA ALA A 11 -0.20 1.23 -6.42
C ALA A 11 0.69 0.60 -5.34
N PHE A 12 0.94 1.32 -4.25
CA PHE A 12 1.72 0.82 -3.13
C PHE A 12 0.98 -0.27 -2.34
N GLU A 13 -0.32 -0.11 -2.09
CA GLU A 13 -1.18 -1.16 -1.53
C GLU A 13 -1.15 -2.42 -2.40
N GLN A 14 -1.28 -2.27 -3.71
CA GLN A 14 -1.19 -3.38 -4.65
C GLN A 14 0.19 -4.05 -4.62
N LEU A 15 1.26 -3.29 -4.42
CA LEU A 15 2.61 -3.85 -4.30
C LEU A 15 2.77 -4.68 -3.02
N LEU A 16 2.19 -4.22 -1.90
CA LEU A 16 2.18 -4.96 -0.64
C LEU A 16 1.40 -6.28 -0.74
N ASP A 17 0.28 -6.29 -1.47
CA ASP A 17 -0.56 -7.47 -1.68
C ASP A 17 0.06 -8.47 -2.67
N THR A 18 0.52 -7.98 -3.83
CA THR A 18 0.97 -8.85 -4.93
C THR A 18 2.45 -9.22 -4.88
N GLN A 19 3.28 -8.40 -4.25
CA GLN A 19 4.74 -8.54 -4.21
C GLN A 19 5.28 -8.37 -2.79
N ALA A 20 4.57 -8.92 -1.80
CA ALA A 20 4.98 -8.94 -0.39
C ALA A 20 6.39 -9.49 -0.15
N GLU A 21 6.90 -10.33 -1.05
CA GLU A 21 8.23 -10.94 -1.00
C GLU A 21 9.36 -9.94 -1.30
N LEU A 22 9.06 -8.81 -1.97
CA LEU A 22 10.05 -7.73 -2.18
C LEU A 22 10.42 -7.02 -0.88
N PHE A 23 9.55 -7.11 0.12
CA PHE A 23 9.74 -6.44 1.40
C PHE A 23 10.33 -7.42 2.41
N LYS A 24 11.52 -7.10 2.92
CA LYS A 24 12.11 -7.82 4.05
C LYS A 24 11.33 -7.51 5.33
N ASP A 25 11.39 -8.42 6.31
CA ASP A 25 10.72 -8.21 7.59
C ASP A 25 11.16 -6.92 8.30
N SER A 26 12.43 -6.50 8.16
CA SER A 26 12.93 -5.22 8.68
C SER A 26 12.28 -4.04 7.99
N GLU A 27 12.16 -4.09 6.66
CA GLU A 27 11.56 -3.06 5.82
C GLU A 27 10.05 -2.94 6.12
N LYS A 28 9.35 -4.06 6.33
CA LYS A 28 7.95 -4.08 6.75
C LYS A 28 7.76 -3.41 8.11
N ARG A 29 8.62 -3.67 9.09
CA ARG A 29 8.55 -3.04 10.42
C ARG A 29 8.84 -1.54 10.38
N GLU A 30 9.83 -1.13 9.60
CA GLU A 30 10.13 0.29 9.39
C GLU A 30 8.95 1.02 8.76
N LEU A 31 8.35 0.41 7.74
CA LEU A 31 7.19 0.95 7.04
C LEU A 31 5.96 1.03 7.97
N GLU A 32 5.72 0.01 8.80
CA GLU A 32 4.64 0.01 9.79
C GLU A 32 4.82 1.15 10.80
N ALA A 33 6.05 1.33 11.30
CA ALA A 33 6.38 2.42 12.23
C ALA A 33 6.21 3.79 11.57
N LEU A 34 6.64 3.94 10.31
CA LEU A 34 6.49 5.16 9.53
C LEU A 34 5.00 5.51 9.36
N ILE A 35 4.19 4.59 8.85
CA ILE A 35 2.74 4.80 8.61
C ILE A 35 2.00 5.06 9.93
N THR A 36 2.36 4.35 10.99
CA THR A 36 1.74 4.53 12.31
C THR A 36 2.07 5.90 12.92
N SER A 37 3.25 6.46 12.65
CA SER A 37 3.65 7.78 13.16
C SER A 37 2.99 8.96 12.44
N LEU A 38 2.44 8.74 11.25
CA LEU A 38 1.89 9.80 10.41
C LEU A 38 0.40 10.06 10.69
N PRO A 39 -0.07 11.30 10.48
CA PRO A 39 -1.49 11.58 10.47
C PRO A 39 -2.16 10.87 9.29
N ASN A 40 -3.46 10.63 9.42
CA ASN A 40 -4.27 10.07 8.34
C ASN A 40 -4.58 11.14 7.27
N ASP A 41 -3.52 11.58 6.59
CA ASP A 41 -3.53 12.56 5.51
C ASP A 41 -2.83 11.94 4.29
N THR A 42 -3.58 11.75 3.21
CA THR A 42 -3.12 11.11 1.97
C THR A 42 -1.82 11.70 1.44
N LYS A 43 -1.68 13.02 1.51
CA LYS A 43 -0.51 13.71 0.97
C LYS A 43 0.71 13.41 1.84
N GLN A 44 0.59 13.52 3.16
CA GLN A 44 1.68 13.22 4.08
C GLN A 44 2.08 11.75 4.04
N LEU A 45 1.12 10.83 3.91
CA LEU A 45 1.38 9.42 3.70
C LEU A 45 2.16 9.18 2.40
N ALA A 46 1.67 9.72 1.27
CA ALA A 46 2.32 9.56 -0.02
C ALA A 46 3.73 10.17 -0.02
N ASP A 47 3.90 11.37 0.52
CA ASP A 47 5.20 12.05 0.60
C ASP A 47 6.20 11.25 1.47
N ALA A 48 5.76 10.72 2.59
CA ALA A 48 6.62 9.95 3.49
C ALA A 48 7.01 8.59 2.89
N ILE A 49 6.05 7.86 2.33
CA ILE A 49 6.30 6.57 1.67
C ILE A 49 7.21 6.78 0.45
N THR A 50 6.98 7.84 -0.34
CA THR A 50 7.85 8.19 -1.47
C THR A 50 9.30 8.39 -1.00
N ARG A 51 9.52 9.17 0.07
CA ARG A 51 10.86 9.38 0.64
C ARG A 51 11.50 8.09 1.12
N TRP A 52 10.71 7.20 1.72
CA TRP A 52 11.20 5.89 2.17
C TRP A 52 11.56 4.99 0.97
N CYS A 53 10.74 4.96 -0.08
CA CYS A 53 11.01 4.22 -1.31
C CYS A 53 12.30 4.67 -2.00
N ILE A 54 12.65 5.96 -1.97
CA ILE A 54 13.92 6.45 -2.55
C ILE A 54 15.15 5.71 -1.97
N SER A 55 15.10 5.31 -0.70
CA SER A 55 16.16 4.54 -0.05
C SER A 55 16.10 3.04 -0.33
N HIS A 56 15.01 2.56 -0.96
CA HIS A 56 14.73 1.16 -1.26
C HIS A 56 14.49 0.96 -2.76
N SER A 57 15.58 1.02 -3.53
CA SER A 57 15.56 1.07 -4.99
C SER A 57 14.72 -0.03 -5.65
N ASP A 58 14.76 -1.26 -5.14
CA ASP A 58 14.01 -2.39 -5.71
C ASP A 58 12.49 -2.19 -5.57
N ILE A 59 12.05 -1.76 -4.38
CA ILE A 59 10.65 -1.45 -4.08
C ILE A 59 10.19 -0.25 -4.91
N ASN A 60 11.02 0.80 -5.00
CA ASN A 60 10.72 1.99 -5.79
C ASN A 60 10.57 1.65 -7.28
N ASN A 61 11.46 0.83 -7.83
CA ASN A 61 11.39 0.41 -9.22
C ASN A 61 10.12 -0.40 -9.50
N ALA A 62 9.77 -1.35 -8.64
CA ALA A 62 8.54 -2.13 -8.76
C ALA A 62 7.28 -1.25 -8.68
N LEU A 63 7.28 -0.27 -7.76
CA LEU A 63 6.20 0.69 -7.61
C LEU A 63 6.03 1.57 -8.85
N MET A 64 7.12 2.13 -9.37
CA MET A 64 7.09 2.98 -10.56
C MET A 64 6.67 2.19 -11.80
N ALA A 65 7.09 0.93 -11.91
CA ALA A 65 6.62 0.04 -12.97
C ALA A 65 5.11 -0.22 -12.88
N LEU A 66 4.57 -0.45 -11.67
CA LEU A 66 3.13 -0.59 -11.47
C LEU A 66 2.38 0.68 -11.87
N ILE A 67 2.84 1.86 -11.44
CA ILE A 67 2.23 3.15 -11.78
C ILE A 67 2.27 3.39 -13.30
N ALA A 68 3.40 3.11 -13.95
CA ALA A 68 3.55 3.27 -15.40
C ALA A 68 2.72 2.27 -16.20
N SER A 69 2.47 1.07 -15.65
CA SER A 69 1.65 0.02 -16.28
C SER A 69 0.15 0.25 -16.14
N LYS A 70 -0.29 1.05 -15.16
CA LYS A 70 -1.70 1.40 -15.02
C LYS A 70 -2.07 2.28 -16.21
N PRO A 71 -3.04 1.89 -17.05
CA PRO A 71 -3.48 2.75 -18.13
C PRO A 71 -3.95 4.07 -17.51
N ILE A 72 -3.36 5.18 -17.96
CA ILE A 72 -3.94 6.51 -17.76
C ILE A 72 -5.31 6.38 -18.39
N VAL A 73 -6.36 6.28 -17.56
CA VAL A 73 -7.71 5.99 -18.02
C VAL A 73 -8.08 7.02 -19.08
N GLU A 74 -8.01 6.61 -20.34
CA GLU A 74 -8.58 7.37 -21.45
C GLU A 74 -10.09 7.29 -21.25
N GLN A 75 -10.70 8.44 -21.00
CA GLN A 75 -12.13 8.57 -20.69
C GLN A 75 -12.98 8.04 -21.85
N GLY A 76 -13.38 6.77 -21.77
CA GLY A 76 -14.50 6.25 -22.53
C GLY A 76 -15.83 6.68 -21.91
N PRO A 77 -16.83 7.13 -22.69
CA PRO A 77 -18.14 7.46 -22.18
C PRO A 77 -18.83 6.18 -21.69
N GLY A 78 -18.87 5.97 -20.37
CA GLY A 78 -19.50 4.78 -19.76
C GLY A 78 -18.72 4.13 -18.62
N GLY A 79 -17.49 4.59 -18.32
CA GLY A 79 -16.76 4.14 -17.13
C GLY A 79 -17.43 4.69 -15.86
N THR A 80 -18.21 3.87 -15.19
CA THR A 80 -18.74 4.16 -13.85
C THR A 80 -17.58 4.43 -12.89
N PHE A 81 -17.42 5.69 -12.49
CA PHE A 81 -16.72 6.02 -11.26
C PHE A 81 -17.45 5.32 -10.09
N PRO A 82 -16.75 4.88 -9.04
CA PRO A 82 -17.37 4.79 -7.73
C PRO A 82 -17.95 6.18 -7.44
N THR A 83 -19.26 6.25 -7.24
CA THR A 83 -19.98 7.44 -6.79
C THR A 83 -19.19 8.10 -5.64
N ASP A 84 -19.10 9.43 -5.64
CA ASP A 84 -18.35 10.26 -4.67
C ASP A 84 -18.51 9.83 -3.20
N GLU A 85 -19.60 9.15 -2.84
CA GLU A 85 -19.83 8.53 -1.53
C GLU A 85 -18.80 7.45 -1.14
N THR A 86 -18.41 6.56 -2.05
CA THR A 86 -17.43 5.48 -1.74
C THR A 86 -16.02 6.05 -1.58
N LYS A 87 -15.70 7.10 -2.35
CA LYS A 87 -14.41 7.77 -2.32
C LYS A 87 -14.18 8.50 -0.99
N ALA A 88 -15.21 9.12 -0.42
CA ALA A 88 -15.10 9.83 0.85
C ALA A 88 -14.86 8.91 2.07
N GLU A 89 -15.22 7.63 1.97
CA GLU A 89 -15.02 6.64 3.03
C GLU A 89 -13.65 5.96 2.91
N ASP A 90 -13.19 5.66 1.69
CA ASP A 90 -11.82 5.21 1.40
C ASP A 90 -10.77 6.29 1.75
N GLU A 91 -11.07 7.56 1.51
CA GLU A 91 -10.21 8.68 1.91
C GLU A 91 -10.05 8.79 3.43
N LYS A 92 -11.07 8.39 4.19
CA LYS A 92 -11.08 8.55 5.64
C LYS A 92 -10.22 7.54 6.38
N ASN A 93 -9.72 6.47 5.75
CA ASN A 93 -8.96 5.42 6.45
C ASN A 93 -7.78 4.84 5.66
N GLN A 94 -7.18 5.58 4.72
CA GLN A 94 -6.04 5.07 3.94
C GLN A 94 -4.87 4.56 4.79
N ARG A 95 -4.60 5.24 5.92
CA ARG A 95 -3.59 4.78 6.88
C ARG A 95 -3.90 3.38 7.42
N GLU A 96 -5.18 3.12 7.73
CA GLU A 96 -5.63 1.84 8.26
C GLU A 96 -5.57 0.75 7.19
N THR A 97 -5.98 1.04 5.96
CA THR A 97 -5.84 0.14 4.81
C THR A 97 -4.39 -0.28 4.61
N LEU A 98 -3.46 0.68 4.59
CA LEU A 98 -2.03 0.38 4.45
C LEU A 98 -1.50 -0.51 5.57
N ILE A 99 -1.89 -0.25 6.82
CA ILE A 99 -1.48 -1.08 7.96
C ILE A 99 -2.05 -2.50 7.82
N ASN A 100 -3.30 -2.63 7.36
CA ASN A 100 -3.93 -3.93 7.17
C ASN A 100 -3.27 -4.74 6.05
N GLU A 101 -2.98 -4.13 4.90
CA GLU A 101 -2.26 -4.79 3.80
C GLU A 101 -0.83 -5.17 4.22
N LEU A 102 -0.15 -4.27 4.93
CA LEU A 102 1.17 -4.57 5.48
C LEU A 102 1.13 -5.75 6.45
N ARG A 103 0.12 -5.83 7.33
CA ARG A 103 -0.08 -6.98 8.24
C ARG A 103 -0.31 -8.27 7.49
N LYS A 104 -1.11 -8.26 6.42
CA LYS A 104 -1.34 -9.44 5.57
C LYS A 104 -0.09 -9.87 4.81
N SER A 105 0.80 -8.92 4.49
CA SER A 105 2.04 -9.19 3.78
C SER A 105 3.07 -9.95 4.63
N TYR A 106 2.93 -9.98 5.96
CA TYR A 106 3.79 -10.82 6.79
C TYR A 106 3.46 -12.30 6.52
N PRO A 107 4.48 -13.17 6.45
CA PRO A 107 4.20 -14.59 6.41
C PRO A 107 3.33 -14.94 7.62
N PRO A 108 2.29 -15.77 7.47
CA PRO A 108 1.54 -16.23 8.63
C PRO A 108 2.56 -16.84 9.58
N GLU A 109 2.65 -16.32 10.82
CA GLU A 109 3.39 -17.00 11.87
C GLU A 109 2.90 -18.43 11.82
N THR A 110 3.77 -19.35 11.38
CA THR A 110 3.46 -20.77 11.40
C THR A 110 3.08 -21.06 12.83
N GLN A 111 1.78 -21.17 13.10
CA GLN A 111 1.29 -21.78 14.32
C GLN A 111 1.98 -23.14 14.33
N LYS A 112 3.03 -23.25 15.13
CA LYS A 112 3.65 -24.52 15.46
C LYS A 112 2.48 -25.44 15.79
N PRO A 113 2.27 -26.55 15.08
CA PRO A 113 1.30 -27.53 15.52
C PRO A 113 1.83 -27.99 16.87
N ASN A 114 1.20 -27.53 17.96
CA ASN A 114 1.38 -28.18 19.26
C ASN A 114 0.71 -29.54 19.09
N THR A 115 1.46 -30.53 18.61
CA THR A 115 1.04 -31.92 18.66
C THR A 115 1.14 -32.34 20.12
N PRO A 116 0.02 -32.59 20.83
CA PRO A 116 0.10 -33.29 22.10
C PRO A 116 0.37 -34.74 21.75
N LYS A 117 1.53 -35.24 22.16
CA LYS A 117 1.85 -36.66 22.09
C LYS A 117 0.95 -37.37 23.11
N GLY A 118 -0.02 -38.14 22.61
CA GLY A 118 -0.86 -39.06 23.37
C GLY A 118 -0.79 -40.44 22.74
#